data_AF-A0A933V7Z4-F1
#
_entry.id   AF-A0A933V7Z4-F1
#
_cell.length_a   1.000
_cell.length_b   1.000
_cell.length_c   1.000
_cell.angle_alpha   90.00
_cell.angle_beta   90.00
_cell.angle_gamma   90.00
#
_symmetry.space_group_name_H-M   'P 1'
#
loop_
_entity.id
_entity.type
_entity.pdbx_description
1 polymer ?
#
loop_
_entity_poly.entity_id
_entity_poly.type
_entity_poly.pdbx_seq_one_letter_code
_entity_poly.pdbx_strand_id
1 'polypeptide(L)'
;MAGARKLMADAINLDPRNDTSYLDYIELSLEAGAIDEAKEVLDAVRERSRDRTRIEALDARLKLASGGGADTAALSARIAADANDLDARLQLANALALARDYRAAFGQLLEIVRRDRKWNDEAGRKTMLTLFTMLSPQPQHDDLVREYRIALSRTLN
;
A
#
# COMPACT_ATOMS: atom_id res chain seq x y z
N MET A 1 9.37 20.85 -16.97
CA MET A 1 9.31 19.56 -16.26
C MET A 1 8.71 18.40 -17.08
N ALA A 2 7.80 18.61 -18.04
CA ALA A 2 7.20 17.52 -18.85
C ALA A 2 8.16 16.82 -19.86
N GLY A 3 9.27 17.47 -20.25
CA GLY A 3 10.21 16.91 -21.24
C GLY A 3 11.08 15.76 -20.71
N ALA A 4 11.44 15.77 -19.42
CA ALA A 4 12.33 14.77 -18.84
C ALA A 4 11.68 13.38 -18.72
N ARG A 5 10.39 13.32 -18.36
CA ARG A 5 9.63 12.05 -18.28
C ARG A 5 9.49 11.36 -19.64
N LYS A 6 9.26 12.13 -20.70
CA LYS A 6 9.13 11.60 -22.07
C LYS A 6 10.48 11.08 -22.59
N LEU A 7 11.56 11.81 -22.35
CA LEU A 7 12.92 11.39 -22.73
C LEU A 7 13.35 10.11 -22.00
N MET A 8 12.93 9.90 -20.75
CA MET A 8 13.22 8.64 -20.05
C MET A 8 12.38 7.46 -20.52
N ALA A 9 11.10 7.66 -20.84
CA ALA A 9 10.28 6.62 -21.46
C ALA A 9 10.87 6.16 -22.81
N ASP A 10 11.42 7.10 -23.59
CA ASP A 10 12.14 6.81 -24.82
C ASP A 10 13.49 6.10 -24.55
N ALA A 11 14.22 6.46 -23.49
CA ALA A 11 15.46 5.79 -23.08
C ALA A 11 15.24 4.35 -22.59
N ILE A 12 14.14 4.10 -21.87
CA ILE A 12 13.69 2.78 -21.44
C ILE A 12 13.40 1.87 -22.64
N ASN A 13 12.83 2.43 -23.72
CA ASN A 13 12.59 1.69 -24.97
C ASN A 13 13.89 1.39 -25.75
N LEU A 14 14.95 2.17 -25.56
CA LEU A 14 16.23 2.03 -26.26
C LEU A 14 17.19 1.01 -25.62
N ASP A 15 17.16 0.87 -24.30
CA ASP A 15 17.90 -0.20 -23.59
C ASP A 15 17.08 -0.76 -22.41
N PRO A 16 16.28 -1.82 -22.64
CA PRO A 16 15.45 -2.45 -21.62
C PRO A 16 16.22 -3.06 -20.43
N ARG A 17 17.56 -3.12 -20.51
CA ARG A 17 18.44 -3.66 -19.46
C ARG A 17 19.13 -2.58 -18.63
N ASN A 18 18.90 -1.30 -18.92
CA ASN A 18 19.53 -0.23 -18.16
C ASN A 18 18.73 0.10 -16.89
N ASP A 19 18.97 -0.68 -15.83
CA ASP A 19 18.37 -0.49 -14.52
C ASP A 19 18.52 0.96 -14.00
N THR A 20 19.63 1.63 -14.33
CA THR A 20 19.88 3.03 -13.94
C THR A 20 18.80 3.98 -14.45
N SER A 21 18.35 3.84 -15.70
CA SER A 21 17.33 4.72 -16.27
C SER A 21 15.98 4.59 -15.58
N TYR A 22 15.64 3.40 -15.08
CA TYR A 22 14.43 3.18 -14.29
C TYR A 22 14.56 3.74 -12.86
N LEU A 23 15.72 3.64 -12.23
CA LEU A 23 15.97 4.22 -10.90
C LEU A 23 15.91 5.75 -10.95
N ASP A 24 16.51 6.36 -11.98
CA ASP A 24 16.43 7.79 -12.22
C ASP A 24 14.97 8.24 -12.48
N TYR A 25 14.17 7.41 -13.15
CA TYR A 25 12.74 7.68 -13.36
C TYR A 25 11.96 7.72 -12.06
N ILE A 26 12.23 6.78 -11.16
CA ILE A 26 11.57 6.72 -9.84
C ILE A 26 11.92 7.97 -9.03
N GLU A 27 13.18 8.42 -9.04
CA GLU A 27 13.59 9.67 -8.38
C GLU A 27 12.81 10.88 -8.89
N LEU A 28 12.73 11.05 -10.21
CA LEU A 28 11.98 12.15 -10.82
C LEU A 28 10.48 12.08 -10.52
N SER A 29 9.91 10.88 -10.50
CA SER A 29 8.49 10.68 -10.17
C SER A 29 8.20 11.04 -8.70
N LEU A 30 9.09 10.70 -7.77
CA LEU A 30 9.01 11.13 -6.37
C LEU A 30 9.12 12.65 -6.22
N GLU A 31 10.04 13.30 -6.93
CA GLU A 31 10.18 14.76 -6.93
C GLU A 31 8.95 15.47 -7.51
N ALA A 32 8.29 14.85 -8.50
CA ALA A 32 7.06 15.35 -9.08
C ALA A 32 5.81 15.06 -8.23
N GLY A 33 5.95 14.38 -7.09
CA GLY A 33 4.82 13.96 -6.23
C GLY A 33 3.97 12.83 -6.83
N ALA A 34 4.44 12.19 -7.90
CA ALA A 34 3.78 11.05 -8.54
C ALA A 34 4.13 9.75 -7.81
N ILE A 35 3.65 9.60 -6.57
CA ILE A 35 4.04 8.53 -5.66
C ILE A 35 3.61 7.14 -6.17
N ASP A 36 2.39 7.04 -6.73
CA ASP A 36 1.86 5.78 -7.25
C ASP A 36 2.68 5.28 -8.46
N GLU A 37 3.02 6.20 -9.36
CA GLU A 37 3.86 5.93 -10.54
C GLU A 37 5.28 5.52 -10.13
N ALA A 38 5.88 6.21 -9.15
CA ALA A 38 7.18 5.85 -8.59
C ALA A 38 7.16 4.44 -7.98
N LYS A 39 6.06 4.05 -7.33
CA LYS A 39 5.90 2.73 -6.70
C LYS A 39 5.82 1.63 -7.75
N GLU A 40 4.95 1.77 -8.75
CA GLU A 40 4.80 0.76 -9.81
C GLU A 40 6.13 0.46 -10.51
N VAL A 41 6.89 1.52 -10.85
CA VAL A 41 8.18 1.36 -11.52
C VAL A 41 9.21 0.74 -10.57
N LEU A 42 9.25 1.13 -9.30
CA LEU A 42 10.15 0.55 -8.30
C LEU A 42 9.89 -0.95 -8.11
N ASP A 43 8.63 -1.38 -8.04
CA ASP A 43 8.26 -2.79 -7.88
C ASP A 43 8.65 -3.61 -9.14
N ALA A 44 8.50 -3.04 -10.34
CA ALA A 44 8.90 -3.69 -11.58
C ALA A 44 10.42 -3.89 -11.70
N VAL A 45 11.22 -3.02 -11.09
CA VAL A 45 12.69 -3.05 -11.19
C VAL A 45 13.38 -3.66 -9.99
N ARG A 46 12.70 -3.76 -8.83
CA ARG A 46 13.27 -4.23 -7.55
C ARG A 46 14.00 -5.55 -7.70
N GLU A 47 13.38 -6.54 -8.32
CA GLU A 47 13.94 -7.91 -8.41
C GLU A 47 15.00 -8.09 -9.49
N ARG A 48 15.07 -7.20 -10.49
CA ARG A 48 16.08 -7.28 -11.57
C ARG A 48 17.30 -6.40 -11.32
N SER A 49 17.12 -5.30 -10.59
CA SER A 49 18.18 -4.31 -10.37
C SER A 49 19.33 -4.90 -9.55
N ARG A 50 20.54 -4.76 -10.07
CA ARG A 50 21.78 -5.14 -9.36
C ARG A 50 22.17 -4.13 -8.27
N ASP A 51 21.64 -2.91 -8.33
CA ASP A 51 21.92 -1.86 -7.36
C ASP A 51 20.90 -1.89 -6.21
N ARG A 52 21.12 -2.82 -5.27
CA ARG A 52 20.21 -3.03 -4.14
C ARG A 52 20.19 -1.85 -3.17
N THR A 53 21.33 -1.17 -3.01
CA THR A 53 21.46 0.01 -2.15
C THR A 53 20.59 1.15 -2.64
N ARG A 54 20.58 1.41 -3.95
CA ARG A 54 19.74 2.47 -4.53
C ARG A 54 18.25 2.12 -4.47
N ILE A 55 17.89 0.86 -4.68
CA ILE A 55 16.52 0.36 -4.46
C ILE A 55 16.05 0.65 -3.02
N GLU A 56 16.86 0.32 -2.02
CA GLU A 56 16.52 0.56 -0.60
C GLU A 56 16.35 2.06 -0.30
N ALA A 57 17.22 2.91 -0.86
CA ALA A 57 17.12 4.35 -0.70
C ALA A 57 15.83 4.94 -1.30
N LEU A 58 15.45 4.48 -2.51
CA LEU A 58 14.23 4.93 -3.18
C LEU A 58 12.97 4.42 -2.49
N ASP A 59 13.00 3.19 -2.02
CA ASP A 59 11.94 2.59 -1.22
C ASP A 59 11.71 3.36 0.08
N ALA A 60 12.78 3.77 0.78
CA ALA A 60 12.69 4.61 1.96
C ALA A 60 12.10 6.00 1.65
N ARG A 61 12.55 6.64 0.56
CA ARG A 61 12.01 7.95 0.12
C ARG A 61 10.53 7.84 -0.27
N LEU A 62 10.13 6.76 -0.92
CA LEU A 62 8.74 6.49 -1.28
C LEU A 62 7.86 6.30 -0.04
N LYS A 63 8.32 5.54 0.96
CA LYS A 63 7.64 5.36 2.25
C LYS A 63 7.48 6.66 3.03
N LEU A 64 8.49 7.52 2.99
CA LEU A 64 8.45 8.87 3.57
C LEU A 64 7.42 9.75 2.85
N ALA A 65 7.46 9.74 1.51
CA ALA A 65 6.58 10.56 0.68
C ALA A 65 5.11 10.08 0.72
N SER A 66 4.86 8.78 0.94
CA SER A 66 3.52 8.21 1.13
C SER A 66 2.95 8.45 2.54
N GLY A 67 3.60 9.26 3.38
CA GLY A 67 3.06 9.67 4.67
C GLY A 67 3.34 8.72 5.84
N GLY A 68 4.42 7.93 5.78
CA GLY A 68 4.96 7.20 6.93
C GLY A 68 4.03 6.11 7.47
N GLY A 69 4.18 4.89 6.96
CA GLY A 69 3.52 3.74 7.58
C GLY A 69 3.67 2.47 6.75
N ALA A 70 4.66 1.65 7.11
CA ALA A 70 4.94 0.29 6.64
C ALA A 70 5.06 0.07 5.10
N ASP A 71 5.97 -0.82 4.72
CA ASP A 71 6.11 -1.27 3.35
C ASP A 71 4.90 -2.10 2.92
N THR A 72 3.89 -1.44 2.35
CA THR A 72 2.67 -2.11 1.89
C THR A 72 2.96 -3.22 0.87
N ALA A 73 4.04 -3.10 0.09
CA ALA A 73 4.45 -4.13 -0.86
C ALA A 73 5.06 -5.35 -0.14
N ALA A 74 5.99 -5.13 0.80
CA ALA A 74 6.56 -6.24 1.58
C ALA A 74 5.50 -6.93 2.45
N LEU A 75 4.55 -6.19 3.02
CA LEU A 75 3.41 -6.76 3.75
C LEU A 75 2.51 -7.58 2.85
N SER A 76 2.22 -7.09 1.63
CA SER A 76 1.44 -7.86 0.65
C SER A 76 2.17 -9.13 0.21
N ALA A 77 3.49 -9.08 0.04
CA ALA A 77 4.30 -10.26 -0.27
C ALA A 77 4.28 -11.29 0.87
N ARG A 78 4.38 -10.86 2.13
CA ARG A 78 4.20 -11.74 3.29
C ARG A 78 2.83 -12.41 3.30
N ILE A 79 1.76 -11.66 3.03
CA ILE A 79 0.40 -12.19 2.96
C ILE A 79 0.23 -13.15 1.77
N ALA A 80 0.92 -12.91 0.65
CA ALA A 80 0.90 -13.80 -0.51
C ALA A 80 1.64 -15.12 -0.23
N ALA A 81 2.74 -15.07 0.54
CA ALA A 81 3.47 -16.25 0.98
C ALA A 81 2.73 -17.02 2.09
N ASP A 82 2.10 -16.30 3.01
CA ASP A 82 1.25 -16.85 4.07
C ASP A 82 -0.05 -16.05 4.22
N ALA A 83 -1.13 -16.58 3.67
CA ALA A 83 -2.44 -15.93 3.72
C ALA A 83 -3.00 -15.79 5.14
N ASN A 84 -2.47 -16.56 6.10
CA ASN A 84 -2.83 -16.53 7.52
C ASN A 84 -1.90 -15.66 8.37
N ASP A 85 -0.98 -14.90 7.77
CA ASP A 85 -0.21 -13.87 8.47
C ASP A 85 -1.12 -12.68 8.83
N LEU A 86 -1.90 -12.87 9.90
CA LEU A 86 -2.86 -11.88 10.40
C LEU A 86 -2.17 -10.62 10.93
N ASP A 87 -0.92 -10.74 11.37
CA ASP A 87 -0.09 -9.61 11.77
C ASP A 87 0.26 -8.72 10.57
N ALA A 88 0.74 -9.32 9.47
CA ALA A 88 0.98 -8.59 8.23
C ALA A 88 -0.29 -7.94 7.68
N ARG A 89 -1.45 -8.62 7.77
CA ARG A 89 -2.75 -8.04 7.37
C ARG A 89 -3.13 -6.83 8.21
N LEU A 90 -2.92 -6.87 9.52
CA LEU A 90 -3.23 -5.75 10.42
C LEU A 90 -2.31 -4.56 10.14
N GLN A 91 -1.01 -4.81 9.99
CA GLN A 91 -0.05 -3.78 9.62
C GLN A 91 -0.40 -3.14 8.27
N LEU A 92 -0.79 -3.96 7.28
CA LEU A 92 -1.20 -3.47 5.96
C LEU A 92 -2.46 -2.63 6.05
N ALA A 93 -3.46 -3.05 6.82
CA ALA A 93 -4.68 -2.27 7.05
C ALA A 93 -4.40 -0.89 7.65
N ASN A 94 -3.51 -0.83 8.65
CA ASN A 94 -3.14 0.43 9.30
C ASN A 94 -2.40 1.35 8.34
N ALA A 95 -1.46 0.82 7.55
CA ALA A 95 -0.75 1.58 6.51
C ALA A 95 -1.71 2.17 5.46
N LEU A 96 -2.66 1.37 4.99
CA LEU A 96 -3.68 1.80 4.03
C LEU A 96 -4.61 2.87 4.63
N ALA A 97 -4.97 2.75 5.91
CA ALA A 97 -5.78 3.76 6.60
C ALA A 97 -5.04 5.10 6.77
N LEU A 98 -3.72 5.07 7.02
CA LEU A 98 -2.87 6.27 7.07
C LEU A 98 -2.78 6.95 5.69
N ALA A 99 -2.70 6.15 4.63
CA ALA A 99 -2.75 6.61 3.24
C ALA A 99 -4.17 7.05 2.79
N ARG A 100 -5.18 7.01 3.68
CA ARG A 100 -6.59 7.30 3.41
C ARG A 100 -7.25 6.35 2.39
N ASP A 101 -6.62 5.22 2.07
CA ASP A 101 -7.24 4.13 1.33
C ASP A 101 -8.05 3.24 2.29
N TYR A 102 -9.16 3.82 2.77
CA TYR A 102 -10.03 3.17 3.75
C TYR A 102 -10.69 1.91 3.21
N ARG A 103 -10.97 1.86 1.90
CA ARG A 103 -11.60 0.68 1.27
C ARG A 103 -10.66 -0.53 1.32
N ALA A 104 -9.41 -0.36 0.91
CA ALA A 104 -8.43 -1.44 1.00
C ALA A 104 -8.13 -1.81 2.47
N ALA A 105 -8.06 -0.82 3.37
CA ALA A 105 -7.87 -1.06 4.80
C ALA A 105 -8.97 -1.94 5.41
N PHE A 106 -10.25 -1.59 5.17
CA PHE A 106 -11.37 -2.39 5.66
C PHE A 106 -11.41 -3.80 5.05
N GLY A 107 -10.98 -3.97 3.80
CA GLY A 107 -10.84 -5.28 3.17
C GLY A 107 -9.89 -6.20 3.96
N GLN A 108 -8.72 -5.70 4.34
CA GLN A 108 -7.75 -6.49 5.12
C GLN A 108 -8.25 -6.81 6.52
N LEU A 109 -8.89 -5.85 7.20
CA LEU A 109 -9.45 -6.08 8.54
C LEU A 109 -10.58 -7.12 8.52
N LEU A 110 -11.42 -7.09 7.49
CA LEU A 110 -12.49 -8.07 7.32
C LEU A 110 -11.93 -9.48 7.09
N GLU A 111 -10.84 -9.61 6.34
CA GLU A 111 -10.13 -10.88 6.17
C GLU A 111 -9.57 -11.42 7.49
N ILE A 112 -9.07 -10.56 8.38
CA ILE A 112 -8.66 -10.97 9.74
C ILE A 112 -9.86 -11.55 10.48
N VAL A 113 -11.01 -10.85 10.48
CA VAL A 113 -12.22 -11.30 11.18
C VAL A 113 -12.77 -12.61 10.60
N ARG A 114 -12.70 -12.80 9.27
CA ARG A 114 -13.12 -14.03 8.60
C ARG A 114 -12.24 -15.23 8.97
N ARG A 115 -10.93 -15.01 9.09
CA ARG A 115 -9.95 -16.07 9.37
C ARG A 115 -9.95 -16.46 10.83
N ASP A 116 -9.79 -15.47 11.72
CA ASP A 116 -9.85 -15.68 13.15
C ASP A 116 -10.36 -14.42 13.85
N ARG A 117 -11.65 -14.42 14.18
CA ARG A 117 -12.31 -13.32 14.89
C ARG A 117 -11.74 -13.04 16.28
N LYS A 118 -11.12 -14.03 16.95
CA LYS A 118 -10.58 -13.91 18.32
C LYS A 118 -9.11 -13.53 18.34
N TRP A 119 -8.44 -13.60 17.18
CA TRP A 119 -7.02 -13.30 17.07
C TRP A 119 -6.69 -11.91 17.61
N ASN A 120 -5.63 -11.85 18.42
CA ASN A 120 -5.11 -10.64 19.05
C ASN A 120 -6.20 -9.80 19.77
N ASP A 121 -7.03 -10.45 20.60
CA ASP A 121 -8.11 -9.81 21.35
C ASP A 121 -9.08 -9.04 20.42
N GLU A 122 -9.50 -9.70 19.35
CA GLU A 122 -10.39 -9.16 18.31
C GLU A 122 -9.83 -7.91 17.61
N ALA A 123 -8.51 -7.81 17.44
CA ALA A 123 -7.84 -6.64 16.86
C ALA A 123 -8.47 -6.19 15.53
N GLY A 124 -8.80 -7.12 14.63
CA GLY A 124 -9.44 -6.80 13.36
C GLY A 124 -10.77 -6.05 13.55
N ARG A 125 -11.68 -6.59 14.38
CA ARG A 125 -12.98 -5.98 14.68
C ARG A 125 -12.81 -4.64 15.38
N LYS A 126 -11.95 -4.56 16.39
CA LYS A 126 -11.71 -3.31 17.16
C LYS A 126 -11.20 -2.20 16.25
N THR A 127 -10.24 -2.48 15.38
CA THR A 127 -9.73 -1.49 14.42
C THR A 127 -10.82 -1.03 13.44
N MET A 128 -11.68 -1.93 12.94
CA MET A 128 -12.81 -1.53 12.10
C MET A 128 -13.76 -0.57 12.84
N LEU A 129 -14.08 -0.83 14.11
CA LEU A 129 -14.93 0.04 14.92
C LEU A 129 -14.30 1.41 15.15
N THR A 130 -13.00 1.46 15.39
CA THR A 130 -12.24 2.72 15.50
C THR A 130 -12.33 3.52 14.21
N LEU A 131 -12.07 2.89 13.06
CA LEU A 131 -12.15 3.55 11.75
C LEU A 131 -13.59 4.02 11.44
N PHE A 132 -14.61 3.22 11.76
CA PHE A 132 -16.00 3.68 11.60
C PHE A 132 -16.28 4.93 12.43
N THR A 133 -15.85 4.98 13.69
CA THR A 133 -16.03 6.15 14.56
C THR A 133 -15.31 7.37 14.00
N MET A 134 -14.10 7.19 13.48
CA MET A 134 -13.29 8.25 12.87
C MET A 134 -13.91 8.80 11.57
N LEU A 135 -14.51 7.93 10.75
CA LEU A 135 -15.06 8.30 9.44
C LEU A 135 -16.53 8.72 9.49
N SER A 136 -17.29 8.32 10.52
CA SER A 136 -18.73 8.67 10.66
C SER A 136 -19.04 10.18 10.61
N PRO A 137 -18.18 11.11 11.06
CA PRO A 137 -18.44 12.55 10.92
C PRO A 137 -18.25 13.10 9.50
N GLN A 138 -17.77 12.29 8.56
CA GLN A 138 -17.37 12.71 7.22
C GLN A 138 -18.35 12.13 6.17
N PRO A 139 -19.30 12.94 5.65
CA PRO A 139 -20.36 12.45 4.77
C PRO A 139 -19.86 11.72 3.52
N GLN A 140 -18.67 12.09 3.02
CA GLN A 140 -18.05 11.43 1.86
C GLN A 140 -17.67 9.95 2.11
N HIS A 141 -17.67 9.50 3.36
CA HIS A 141 -17.33 8.13 3.77
C HIS A 141 -18.54 7.35 4.30
N ASP A 142 -19.74 7.93 4.34
CA ASP A 142 -20.93 7.30 4.92
C ASP A 142 -21.29 5.98 4.21
N ASP A 143 -21.28 5.98 2.88
CA ASP A 143 -21.58 4.79 2.08
C ASP A 143 -20.57 3.66 2.35
N LEU A 144 -19.29 4.01 2.44
CA LEU A 144 -18.21 3.08 2.75
C LEU A 144 -18.40 2.47 4.15
N VAL A 145 -18.63 3.32 5.17
CA VAL A 145 -18.84 2.87 6.56
C VAL A 145 -20.07 1.96 6.65
N ARG A 146 -21.17 2.31 5.97
CA ARG A 146 -22.40 1.51 5.95
C ARG A 146 -22.17 0.14 5.31
N GLU A 147 -21.50 0.09 4.16
CA GLU A 147 -21.16 -1.14 3.45
C GLU A 147 -20.38 -2.11 4.36
N TYR A 148 -19.30 -1.63 4.97
CA TYR A 148 -18.43 -2.47 5.79
C TYR A 148 -19.02 -2.82 7.16
N ARG A 149 -19.93 -2.00 7.72
CA ARG A 149 -20.73 -2.40 8.90
C ARG A 149 -21.61 -3.61 8.61
N ILE A 150 -22.27 -3.63 7.45
CA ILE A 150 -23.09 -4.77 7.01
C ILE A 150 -22.21 -6.00 6.79
N ALA A 151 -21.07 -5.84 6.10
CA ALA A 151 -20.13 -6.93 5.86
C ALA A 151 -19.57 -7.54 7.15
N LEU A 152 -19.21 -6.69 8.13
CA LEU A 152 -18.75 -7.13 9.44
C LEU A 152 -19.83 -7.93 10.18
N SER A 153 -21.08 -7.41 10.22
CA SER A 153 -22.19 -8.12 10.87
C SER A 153 -22.44 -9.50 10.24
N ARG A 154 -22.41 -9.60 8.92
CA ARG A 154 -22.58 -10.90 8.21
C ARG A 154 -21.46 -11.89 8.50
N THR A 155 -20.26 -11.41 8.81
CA THR A 155 -19.11 -12.27 9.11
C THR A 155 -19.12 -12.76 10.57
N LEU A 156 -19.83 -12.04 11.46
CA LEU A 156 -19.92 -12.37 12.88
C LEU A 156 -21.11 -13.29 13.23
N ASN A 157 -22.13 -13.31 12.38
CA ASN A 157 -23.30 -14.20 12.49
C ASN A 157 -22.98 -15.60 11.99
#